data_AF-A0A4S0MVU9-F1
#
_entry.id   AF-A0A4S0MVU9-F1
#
_cell.length_a   1.000
_cell.length_b   1.000
_cell.length_c   1.000
_cell.angle_alpha   90.00
_cell.angle_beta   90.00
_cell.angle_gamma   90.00
#
_symmetry.space_group_name_H-M   'P 1'
#
loop_
_entity.id
_entity.type
_entity.pdbx_description
1 polymer ?
#
loop_
_entity_poly.entity_id
_entity_poly.type
_entity_poly.pdbx_seq_one_letter_code
_entity_poly.pdbx_strand_id
1 'polypeptide(L)'
;PERDSADLVVCCEVMEHLEEPQKALQALQRIATSDLILSVPREPLWRVLNMARGKYVSALGNTPGHLQHWSQRGFVSLASQFFDVVEVVSPLPWTMVHCKPKKRH
;
A
#
# COMPACT_ATOMS: atom_id res chain seq x y z
N PRO A 1 -6.70 -9.05 -20.77
CA PRO A 1 -5.45 -8.88 -20.00
C PRO A 1 -4.39 -8.06 -20.76
N GLU A 2 -4.05 -8.42 -22.00
CA GLU A 2 -3.03 -7.69 -22.79
C GLU A 2 -3.36 -6.21 -23.06
N ARG A 3 -4.64 -5.82 -23.01
CA ARG A 3 -5.05 -4.41 -23.18
C ARG A 3 -4.88 -3.54 -21.93
N ASP A 4 -4.88 -4.15 -20.74
CA ASP A 4 -4.94 -3.42 -19.46
C ASP A 4 -3.64 -3.56 -18.65
N SER A 5 -2.62 -4.22 -19.22
CA SER A 5 -1.31 -4.38 -18.60
C SER A 5 -0.40 -3.19 -18.86
N ALA A 6 0.49 -2.89 -17.91
CA ALA A 6 1.47 -1.82 -18.02
C ALA A 6 2.81 -2.23 -17.39
N ASP A 7 3.90 -1.74 -17.99
CA ASP A 7 5.26 -1.95 -17.47
C ASP A 7 5.44 -1.36 -16.08
N LEU A 8 4.82 -0.21 -15.80
CA LEU A 8 4.77 0.38 -14.48
C LEU A 8 3.32 0.58 -14.05
N VAL A 9 2.98 0.04 -12.88
CA VAL A 9 1.72 0.32 -12.19
C VAL A 9 2.02 1.09 -10.90
N VAL A 10 1.27 2.16 -10.65
CA VAL A 10 1.38 2.96 -9.42
C VAL A 10 0.04 2.91 -8.69
N CYS A 11 0.05 2.41 -7.46
CA CYS A 11 -1.14 2.26 -6.62
C CYS A 11 -0.83 2.84 -5.23
N CYS A 12 -0.99 4.16 -5.12
CA CYS A 12 -0.65 4.93 -3.93
C CYS A 12 -1.90 5.32 -3.15
N GLU A 13 -1.88 5.11 -1.83
CA GLU A 13 -2.95 5.52 -0.91
C GLU A 13 -4.32 4.93 -1.30
N VAL A 14 -4.30 3.66 -1.73
CA VAL A 14 -5.51 2.90 -2.10
C VAL A 14 -5.77 1.77 -1.12
N MET A 15 -4.73 1.06 -0.70
CA MET A 15 -4.84 -0.22 0.01
C MET A 15 -5.50 -0.09 1.39
N GLU A 16 -5.37 1.06 2.04
CA GLU A 16 -6.00 1.41 3.31
C GLU A 16 -7.53 1.53 3.22
N HIS A 17 -8.05 1.78 2.03
CA HIS A 17 -9.48 1.97 1.77
C HIS A 17 -10.22 0.68 1.39
N LEU A 18 -9.49 -0.41 1.19
CA LEU A 18 -10.06 -1.67 0.70
C LEU A 18 -10.44 -2.61 1.84
N GLU A 19 -11.65 -3.16 1.77
CA GLU A 19 -12.08 -4.25 2.65
C GLU A 19 -11.24 -5.51 2.43
N GLU A 20 -10.87 -5.79 1.17
CA GLU A 20 -10.14 -7.00 0.75
C GLU A 20 -8.85 -6.67 -0.02
N PRO A 21 -7.80 -6.15 0.65
CA PRO A 21 -6.56 -5.71 -0.01
C PRO A 21 -5.84 -6.83 -0.76
N GLN A 22 -5.98 -8.09 -0.34
CA GLN A 22 -5.43 -9.25 -1.02
C GLN A 22 -6.00 -9.42 -2.44
N LYS A 23 -7.32 -9.18 -2.62
CA LYS A 23 -7.95 -9.26 -3.95
C LYS A 23 -7.42 -8.17 -4.88
N ALA A 24 -7.13 -6.98 -4.36
CA ALA A 24 -6.49 -5.92 -5.14
C ALA A 24 -5.06 -6.30 -5.52
N LEU A 25 -4.26 -6.88 -4.63
CA LEU A 25 -2.91 -7.36 -4.97
C LEU A 25 -2.94 -8.45 -6.05
N GLN A 26 -3.90 -9.38 -5.99
CA GLN A 26 -4.13 -10.37 -7.04
C GLN A 26 -4.53 -9.73 -8.37
N ALA A 27 -5.29 -8.63 -8.35
CA ALA A 27 -5.62 -7.88 -9.55
C ALA A 27 -4.38 -7.18 -10.14
N LEU A 28 -3.57 -6.55 -9.29
CA LEU A 28 -2.33 -5.91 -9.68
C LEU A 28 -1.34 -6.91 -10.30
N GLN A 29 -1.27 -8.15 -9.78
CA GLN A 29 -0.43 -9.20 -10.36
C GLN A 29 -0.79 -9.54 -11.82
N ARG A 30 -2.03 -9.29 -12.24
CA ARG A 30 -2.47 -9.57 -13.62
C ARG A 30 -2.11 -8.45 -14.60
N ILE A 31 -1.81 -7.25 -14.12
CA ILE A 31 -1.63 -6.06 -14.96
C ILE A 31 -0.23 -5.45 -14.88
N ALA A 32 0.51 -5.62 -13.78
CA ALA A 32 1.89 -5.14 -13.67
C ALA A 32 2.86 -6.12 -14.35
N THR A 33 3.53 -5.70 -15.42
CA THR A 33 4.46 -6.56 -16.18
C THR A 33 5.92 -6.42 -15.76
N SER A 34 6.34 -5.25 -15.27
CA SER A 34 7.73 -5.03 -14.85
C SER A 34 7.85 -4.49 -13.42
N ASP A 35 7.19 -3.38 -13.11
CA ASP A 35 7.34 -2.64 -11.87
C ASP A 35 5.98 -2.26 -11.27
N LEU A 36 5.88 -2.35 -9.95
CA LEU A 36 4.73 -1.93 -9.17
C LEU A 36 5.21 -1.04 -8.02
N ILE A 37 4.63 0.15 -7.88
CA ILE A 37 4.84 1.02 -6.73
C ILE A 37 3.56 1.05 -5.90
N LEU A 38 3.69 0.74 -4.62
CA LEU A 38 2.62 0.81 -3.64
C LEU A 38 2.94 1.86 -2.58
N SER A 39 1.92 2.56 -2.06
CA SER A 39 2.07 3.32 -0.81
C SER A 39 0.86 3.20 0.10
N VAL A 40 1.13 3.30 1.40
CA VAL A 40 0.12 3.44 2.45
C VAL A 40 0.60 4.43 3.52
N PRO A 41 -0.33 5.07 4.26
CA PRO A 41 0.01 5.82 5.45
C PRO A 41 0.66 4.88 6.47
N ARG A 42 1.77 5.31 7.08
CA ARG A 42 2.47 4.52 8.09
C ARG A 42 1.77 4.66 9.43
N GLU A 43 1.17 3.58 9.92
CA GLU A 43 0.51 3.54 11.22
C GLU A 43 1.44 2.99 12.31
N PRO A 44 1.37 3.52 13.55
CA PRO A 44 0.41 4.51 14.06
C PRO A 44 0.79 5.99 13.83
N LEU A 45 1.91 6.26 13.14
CA LEU A 45 2.45 7.62 12.97
C LEU A 45 1.44 8.56 12.29
N TRP A 46 0.76 8.11 11.25
CA TRP A 46 -0.24 8.89 10.52
C TRP A 46 -1.33 9.44 11.45
N ARG A 47 -1.93 8.58 12.27
CA ARG A 47 -2.95 8.99 13.25
C ARG A 47 -2.42 9.94 14.31
N VAL A 48 -1.20 9.72 14.78
CA VAL A 48 -0.54 10.64 15.73
C VAL A 48 -0.36 12.03 15.10
N LEU A 49 0.11 12.11 13.86
CA LEU A 49 0.27 13.38 13.15
C LEU A 49 -1.08 14.06 12.90
N ASN A 50 -2.13 13.29 12.58
CA ASN A 50 -3.49 13.82 12.48
C ASN A 50 -3.96 14.47 13.78
N MET A 51 -3.78 13.80 14.92
CA MET A 51 -4.14 14.36 16.21
C MET A 51 -3.28 15.58 16.59
N ALA A 52 -1.97 15.54 16.31
CA ALA A 52 -1.06 16.64 16.57
C ALA A 52 -1.47 17.93 15.81
N ARG A 53 -2.06 17.80 14.62
CA ARG A 53 -2.65 18.93 13.86
C ARG A 53 -4.13 19.19 14.16
N GLY A 54 -4.71 18.55 15.17
CA GLY A 54 -6.10 18.75 15.60
C GLY A 54 -7.16 18.11 14.70
N LYS A 55 -6.81 17.12 13.87
CA LYS A 55 -7.73 16.43 12.96
C LYS A 55 -8.21 15.09 13.53
N TYR A 56 -9.47 14.76 13.24
CA TYR A 56 -10.12 13.47 13.55
C TYR A 56 -9.97 13.02 15.01
N VAL A 57 -9.95 13.97 15.96
CA VAL A 57 -9.69 13.69 17.38
C VAL A 57 -10.70 12.71 17.96
N SER A 58 -11.99 12.86 17.64
CA SER A 58 -13.05 11.93 18.06
C SER A 58 -12.88 10.51 17.48
N ALA A 59 -12.12 10.36 16.39
CA ALA A 59 -11.77 9.09 15.77
C ALA A 59 -10.31 8.69 16.06
N LEU A 60 -9.68 9.28 17.09
CA LEU A 60 -8.30 9.00 17.49
C LEU A 60 -7.32 9.13 16.32
N GLY A 61 -7.47 10.20 15.53
CA GLY A 61 -6.62 10.51 14.38
C GLY A 61 -6.92 9.72 13.12
N ASN A 62 -7.91 8.81 13.12
CA ASN A 62 -8.23 8.00 11.95
C ASN A 62 -8.85 8.86 10.82
N THR A 63 -8.28 8.80 9.62
CA THR A 63 -8.85 9.48 8.45
C THR A 63 -10.11 8.74 7.98
N PRO A 64 -11.21 9.43 7.63
CA PRO A 64 -12.41 8.81 7.10
C PRO A 64 -12.11 7.92 5.89
N GLY A 65 -12.70 6.73 5.85
CA GLY A 65 -12.48 5.74 4.80
C GLY A 65 -11.23 4.89 4.95
N HIS A 66 -10.35 5.14 5.93
CA HIS A 66 -9.24 4.23 6.22
C HIS A 66 -9.78 3.04 7.03
N LEU A 67 -9.95 1.92 6.34
CA LEU A 67 -10.41 0.65 6.88
C LEU A 67 -9.24 -0.17 7.45
N GLN A 68 -8.11 -0.15 6.75
CA GLN A 68 -6.90 -0.88 7.12
C GLN A 68 -5.85 0.08 7.68
N HIS A 69 -5.09 -0.39 8.69
CA HIS A 69 -4.02 0.37 9.33
C HIS A 69 -2.73 -0.44 9.28
N TRP A 70 -1.76 0.02 8.49
CA TRP A 70 -0.55 -0.75 8.23
C TRP A 70 0.68 -0.14 8.90
N SER A 71 1.38 -0.96 9.69
CA SER A 71 2.80 -0.69 9.95
C SER A 71 3.61 -0.94 8.69
N GLN A 72 4.81 -0.34 8.58
CA GLN A 72 5.72 -0.61 7.46
C GLN A 72 5.98 -2.11 7.27
N ARG A 73 6.30 -2.82 8.36
CA ARG A 73 6.60 -4.27 8.30
C ARG A 73 5.37 -5.08 7.89
N GLY A 74 4.20 -4.73 8.42
CA GLY A 74 2.95 -5.41 8.07
C GLY A 74 2.62 -5.26 6.59
N PHE A 75 2.75 -4.04 6.05
CA PHE A 75 2.48 -3.78 4.63
C PHE A 75 3.47 -4.51 3.72
N VAL A 76 4.77 -4.45 4.03
CA VAL A 76 5.80 -5.16 3.28
C VAL A 76 5.57 -6.67 3.31
N SER A 77 5.21 -7.23 4.47
CA SER A 77 4.89 -8.65 4.62
C SER A 77 3.69 -9.08 3.78
N LEU A 78 2.67 -8.22 3.66
CA LEU A 78 1.52 -8.47 2.79
C LEU A 78 1.95 -8.42 1.32
N ALA A 79 2.63 -7.36 0.90
CA ALA A 79 3.09 -7.19 -0.47
C ALA A 79 3.99 -8.35 -0.93
N SER A 80 4.89 -8.82 -0.06
CA SER A 80 5.82 -9.93 -0.35
C SER A 80 5.14 -11.28 -0.58
N GLN A 81 3.87 -11.44 -0.18
CA GLN A 81 3.11 -12.64 -0.52
C GLN A 81 2.82 -12.71 -2.03
N PHE A 82 2.59 -11.57 -2.67
CA PHE A 82 2.15 -11.47 -4.07
C PHE A 82 3.26 -11.04 -5.03
N PHE A 83 4.21 -10.22 -4.57
CA PHE A 83 5.28 -9.66 -5.40
C PHE A 83 6.65 -9.89 -4.76
N ASP A 84 7.71 -9.74 -5.56
CA ASP A 84 9.07 -9.63 -5.05
C ASP A 84 9.33 -8.18 -4.67
N VAL A 85 9.52 -7.90 -3.38
CA VAL A 85 9.80 -6.55 -2.88
C VAL A 85 11.27 -6.23 -3.14
N VAL A 86 11.52 -5.22 -3.96
CA VAL A 86 12.87 -4.81 -4.38
C VAL A 86 13.40 -3.68 -3.48
N GLU A 87 12.55 -2.72 -3.15
CA GLU A 87 12.92 -1.57 -2.33
C GLU A 87 11.77 -1.16 -1.42
N VAL A 88 12.11 -0.72 -0.21
CA VAL A 88 11.17 -0.11 0.73
C VAL A 88 11.71 1.25 1.14
N VAL A 89 10.98 2.30 0.78
CA VAL A 89 11.30 3.68 1.15
C VAL A 89 10.24 4.20 2.11
N SER A 90 10.68 4.96 3.10
CA SER A 90 9.85 5.34 4.24
C SER A 90 9.89 6.86 4.50
N PRO A 91 9.56 7.73 3.50
CA PRO A 91 9.47 9.16 3.75
C PRO A 91 8.32 9.43 4.73
N LEU A 92 8.51 10.29 5.73
CA LEU A 92 7.43 10.55 6.67
C LEU A 92 6.26 11.27 5.97
N PRO A 93 5.00 10.84 6.16
CA PRO A 93 4.52 9.72 7.00
C PRO A 93 4.11 8.43 6.25
N TRP A 94 4.65 8.16 5.07
CA TRP A 94 4.25 7.05 4.19
C TRP A 94 5.19 5.86 4.23
N THR A 95 4.66 4.66 4.02
CA THR A 95 5.45 3.52 3.57
C THR A 95 5.28 3.39 2.06
N MET A 96 6.38 3.40 1.31
CA MET A 96 6.40 3.17 -0.13
C MET A 96 7.17 1.88 -0.43
N VAL A 97 6.63 1.06 -1.31
CA VAL A 97 7.22 -0.24 -1.67
C VAL A 97 7.31 -0.33 -3.18
N HIS A 98 8.51 -0.61 -3.67
CA HIS A 98 8.74 -0.99 -5.06
C HIS A 98 8.81 -2.52 -5.15
N CYS A 99 8.00 -3.06 -6.04
CA CYS A 99 7.75 -4.47 -6.23
C CYS A 99 7.98 -4.86 -7.69
N LYS A 100 8.39 -6.11 -7.91
CA LYS A 100 8.40 -6.77 -9.22
C LYS A 100 7.47 -7.98 -9.23
N PRO A 101 6.86 -8.33 -10.37
CA PRO A 101 6.10 -9.56 -10.49
C PRO A 101 6.95 -10.80 -10.18
N LYS A 102 6.41 -11.73 -9.40
CA LYS A 102 7.06 -13.02 -9.16
C LYS A 102 7.17 -13.80 -10.47
N LYS A 103 8.33 -14.42 -10.70
CA LYS A 103 8.48 -15.34 -11.83
C LYS A 103 7.49 -16.50 -11.66
N ARG A 104 6.57 -16.67 -12.63
CA ARG A 104 5.73 -17.87 -12.70
C ARG A 104 6.65 -19.02 -13.10
N HIS A 105 6.84 -19.99 -12.21
CA HIS A 105 7.41 -21.29 -12.54
C HIS A 105 6.35 -22.18 -13.19
#